data_AF-A0A329XK47-F1
#
_entry.id   AF-A0A329XK47-F1
#
_cell.length_a   1.000
_cell.length_b   1.000
_cell.length_c   1.000
_cell.angle_alpha   90.00
_cell.angle_beta   90.00
_cell.angle_gamma   90.00
#
_symmetry.space_group_name_H-M   'P 1'
#
loop_
_entity.id
_entity.type
_entity.pdbx_description
1 polymer ?
#
loop_
_entity_poly.entity_id
_entity_poly.type
_entity_poly.pdbx_seq_one_letter_code
_entity_poly.pdbx_strand_id
1 'polypeptide(L)' 'MSEHAQHPKHQASSVKDLEEEGEIGADYLEEFLDIVDLGGDIDIDVDHGRASVAIIASEAGDERELADLVGR' A
#
# COMPACT_ATOMS: atom_id res chain seq x y z
N MET A 1 27.93 27.13 14.22
CA MET A 1 27.87 25.67 14.07
C MET A 1 26.40 25.30 14.07
N SER A 2 25.80 25.20 12.89
CA SER A 2 24.44 24.71 12.72
C SER A 2 24.59 23.50 11.82
N GLU A 3 24.54 22.32 12.44
CA GLU A 3 24.44 21.04 11.74
C GLU A 3 23.17 21.08 10.89
N HIS A 4 23.34 21.31 9.60
CA HIS A 4 22.32 20.93 8.62
C HIS A 4 22.21 19.42 8.71
N ALA A 5 21.17 18.94 9.41
CA ALA A 5 20.73 17.56 9.35
C ALA A 5 20.64 17.16 7.86
N GLN A 6 21.59 16.34 7.44
CA GLN A 6 21.70 15.85 6.09
C GLN A 6 20.44 15.00 5.83
N HIS A 7 19.45 15.56 5.15
CA HIS A 7 18.35 14.76 4.61
C HIS A 7 19.00 13.67 3.75
N PRO A 8 18.77 12.37 4.02
CA PRO A 8 19.32 11.33 3.18
C PRO A 8 18.80 11.61 1.77
N LYS A 9 19.72 11.81 0.83
CA LYS A 9 19.37 11.87 -0.58
C LYS A 9 18.74 10.53 -0.89
N HIS A 10 17.43 10.51 -1.14
CA HIS A 10 16.75 9.36 -1.71
C HIS A 10 17.58 8.93 -2.91
N GLN A 11 18.36 7.86 -2.77
CA GLN A 11 18.75 7.10 -3.95
C GLN A 11 17.41 6.76 -4.61
N ALA A 12 17.28 7.02 -5.91
CA ALA A 12 16.09 6.57 -6.63
C ALA A 12 15.95 5.08 -6.31
N SER A 13 14.89 4.71 -5.59
CA SER A 13 14.63 3.33 -5.21
C SER A 13 14.59 2.52 -6.48
N SER A 14 15.26 1.38 -6.49
CA SER A 14 15.19 0.50 -7.64
C SER A 14 13.77 -0.05 -7.76
N VAL A 15 13.36 -0.47 -8.95
CA VAL A 15 12.04 -1.11 -9.15
C VAL A 15 11.85 -2.29 -8.19
N LYS A 16 12.92 -3.06 -7.93
CA LYS A 16 12.88 -4.18 -6.99
C LYS A 16 12.62 -3.74 -5.55
N ASP A 17 13.23 -2.64 -5.12
CA ASP A 17 13.00 -2.11 -3.78
C ASP A 17 11.54 -1.65 -3.63
N LEU A 18 10.95 -1.09 -4.70
CA LEU A 18 9.55 -0.67 -4.74
C LEU A 18 8.58 -1.86 -4.81
N GLU A 19 8.93 -2.92 -5.54
CA GLU A 19 8.16 -4.18 -5.56
C GLU A 19 8.13 -4.80 -4.16
N GLU A 20 9.28 -4.91 -3.49
CA GLU A 20 9.37 -5.42 -2.11
C GLU A 20 8.60 -4.55 -1.11
N GLU A 21 8.69 -3.22 -1.23
CA GLU A 21 7.88 -2.29 -0.41
C GLU A 21 6.37 -2.50 -0.64
N GLY A 22 5.97 -2.73 -1.90
CA GLY A 22 4.59 -3.05 -2.26
C GLY A 22 4.09 -4.37 -1.67
N GLU A 23 4.92 -5.42 -1.71
CA GLU A 23 4.61 -6.73 -1.10
C GLU A 23 4.41 -6.60 0.42
N ILE A 24 5.29 -5.88 1.12
CA ILE A 24 5.15 -5.65 2.57
C ILE A 24 3.89 -4.84 2.88
N GLY A 25 3.58 -3.83 2.06
CA GLY A 25 2.36 -3.04 2.20
C GLY A 25 1.10 -3.87 1.97
N ALA A 26 1.12 -4.76 0.98
CA ALA A 26 0.04 -5.70 0.70
C ALA A 26 -0.18 -6.65 1.87
N ASP A 27 0.87 -7.30 2.38
CA ASP A 27 0.78 -8.22 3.54
C ASP A 27 0.10 -7.55 4.74
N TYR A 28 0.47 -6.30 5.05
CA TYR A 28 -0.16 -5.54 6.13
C TYR A 28 -1.65 -5.29 5.89
N LEU A 29 -2.03 -4.92 4.66
CA LEU A 29 -3.42 -4.65 4.32
C LEU A 29 -4.25 -5.93 4.28
N GLU A 30 -3.73 -7.04 3.76
CA GLU A 30 -4.41 -8.35 3.79
C GLU A 30 -4.68 -8.79 5.23
N GLU A 31 -3.68 -8.74 6.11
CA GLU A 31 -3.86 -9.10 7.52
C GLU A 31 -4.87 -8.16 8.21
N PHE A 32 -4.86 -6.86 7.85
CA PHE A 32 -5.86 -5.93 8.34
C PHE A 32 -7.28 -6.29 7.89
N LEU A 33 -7.48 -6.57 6.60
CA LEU A 33 -8.80 -6.93 6.04
C LEU A 33 -9.37 -8.19 6.69
N ASP A 34 -8.54 -9.21 6.93
CA ASP A 34 -8.93 -10.42 7.68
C ASP A 34 -9.37 -10.08 9.11
N ILE A 35 -8.64 -9.22 9.83
CA ILE A 35 -8.98 -8.81 11.19
C ILE A 35 -10.33 -8.08 11.25
N VAL A 36 -10.67 -7.29 10.22
CA VAL A 36 -11.90 -6.49 10.19
C VAL A 36 -13.05 -7.15 9.43
N ASP A 37 -12.89 -8.42 9.04
CA ASP A 37 -13.87 -9.20 8.29
C ASP A 37 -14.32 -8.51 6.98
N LEU A 38 -13.40 -7.91 6.22
CA LEU A 38 -13.68 -7.29 4.92
C LEU A 38 -13.07 -8.10 3.77
N GLY A 39 -13.80 -8.20 2.65
CA GLY A 39 -13.29 -8.80 1.41
C GLY A 39 -12.39 -7.87 0.58
N GLY A 40 -12.10 -8.31 -0.64
CA GLY A 40 -11.30 -7.59 -1.64
C GLY A 40 -9.94 -8.22 -1.91
N ASP A 41 -9.49 -8.07 -3.16
CA ASP A 41 -8.18 -8.53 -3.62
C ASP A 41 -7.16 -7.39 -3.56
N ILE A 42 -5.90 -7.74 -3.31
CA ILE A 42 -4.80 -6.78 -3.34
C ILE A 42 -4.09 -6.79 -4.69
N ASP A 43 -3.97 -5.60 -5.29
CA ASP A 43 -3.13 -5.35 -6.46
C ASP A 43 -1.93 -4.48 -6.08
N ILE A 44 -0.74 -4.86 -6.54
CA ILE A 44 0.51 -4.14 -6.33
C ILE A 44 1.01 -3.63 -7.68
N ASP A 45 1.44 -2.37 -7.72
CA ASP A 45 2.06 -1.76 -8.91
C ASP A 45 3.19 -0.79 -8.52
N VAL A 46 4.04 -0.45 -9.49
CA VAL A 46 5.06 0.59 -9.37
C VAL A 46 4.74 1.74 -10.32
N ASP A 47 4.22 2.84 -9.76
CA ASP A 47 3.79 4.00 -10.54
C ASP A 47 4.52 5.28 -10.12
N HIS A 48 5.02 6.02 -11.10
CA HIS A 48 5.78 7.27 -10.91
C HIS A 48 6.92 7.19 -9.87
N GLY A 49 7.60 6.04 -9.79
CA GLY A 49 8.70 5.82 -8.84
C GLY A 49 8.24 5.63 -7.40
N ARG A 50 7.01 5.13 -7.20
CA ARG A 50 6.47 4.73 -5.90
C ARG A 50 5.82 3.36 -6.01
N ALA A 51 5.88 2.59 -4.93
CA ALA A 51 5.01 1.45 -4.74
C ALA A 51 3.58 1.94 -4.55
N SER A 52 2.62 1.24 -5.17
CA SER A 52 1.20 1.47 -5.03
C SER A 52 0.53 0.15 -4.67
N VAL A 53 -0.36 0.18 -3.69
CA VAL A 53 -1.17 -0.96 -3.27
C VAL A 53 -2.62 -0.55 -3.35
N ALA A 54 -3.45 -1.36 -4.00
CA ALA A 54 -4.87 -1.11 -4.18
C ALA A 54 -5.68 -2.29 -3.64
N ILE A 55 -6.81 -1.99 -3.01
CA ILE A 55 -7.80 -2.98 -2.60
C ILE A 55 -8.93 -2.94 -3.61
N ILE A 56 -9.15 -4.03 -4.32
CA ILE A 56 -10.12 -4.15 -5.41
C ILE A 56 -11.26 -5.05 -4.95
N ALA A 57 -12.50 -4.57 -5.07
CA ALA A 57 -13.66 -5.42 -4.86
C ALA A 57 -13.66 -6.56 -5.91
N SER A 58 -13.56 -7.81 -5.46
CA SER A 58 -13.45 -8.99 -6.32
C SER A 58 -14.72 -9.84 -6.30
N GLU A 59 -15.44 -9.84 -5.18
CA GLU A 59 -16.65 -10.63 -4.96
C GLU A 59 -17.90 -9.78 -4.72
N ALA A 60 -19.07 -10.44 -4.77
CA ALA A 60 -20.36 -9.78 -4.59
C ALA A 60 -20.61 -9.40 -3.12
N GLY A 61 -20.30 -8.16 -2.78
CA GLY A 61 -20.49 -7.62 -1.41
C GLY A 61 -19.41 -6.59 -1.07
N ASP A 62 -18.20 -6.84 -1.57
CA ASP A 62 -16.99 -6.08 -1.27
C ASP A 62 -17.12 -4.58 -1.53
N GLU A 63 -17.80 -4.14 -2.59
CA GLU A 63 -18.00 -2.70 -2.87
C GLU A 63 -18.65 -1.94 -1.71
N ARG A 64 -19.56 -2.60 -0.98
CA ARG A 64 -20.22 -1.99 0.19
C ARG A 64 -19.36 -2.06 1.43
N GLU A 65 -18.64 -3.16 1.61
CA GLU A 65 -17.72 -3.40 2.73
C GLU A 65 -16.53 -2.43 2.67
N LEU A 66 -15.89 -2.32 1.51
CA LEU A 66 -14.75 -1.42 1.28
C LEU A 66 -15.13 0.06 1.35
N ALA A 67 -16.41 0.43 1.18
CA ALA A 67 -16.85 1.80 1.36
C ALA A 67 -16.62 2.32 2.78
N ASP A 68 -16.55 1.43 3.78
CA ASP A 68 -16.26 1.81 5.17
C ASP A 68 -14.80 2.25 5.36
N LEU A 69 -13.89 1.88 4.45
CA LEU A 69 -12.47 2.28 4.48
C LEU A 69 -12.22 3.71 3.98
N VAL A 70 -13.16 4.30 3.23
CA VAL A 70 -12.97 5.61 2.56
C VAL A 70 -12.92 6.78 3.55
N GLY A 71 -13.26 6.57 4.82
CA GLY A 71 -13.37 7.64 5.81
C GLY A 71 -14.54 8.59 5.52
N ARG A 72 -15.08 9.24 6.55
CA ARG A 72 -16.21 10.18 6.42
C ARG A 72 -15.77 11.63 6.51
#